data_AF-A0AAW6Y1V8-F1
#
_entry.id   AF-A0AAW6Y1V8-F1
#
_cell.length_a   1.000
_cell.length_b   1.000
_cell.length_c   1.000
_cell.angle_alpha   90.00
_cell.angle_beta   90.00
_cell.angle_gamma   90.00
#
_symmetry.space_group_name_H-M   'P 1'
#
loop_
_entity.id
_entity.type
_entity.pdbx_description
1 polymer ?
#
loop_
_entity_poly.entity_id
_entity_poly.type
_entity_poly.pdbx_seq_one_letter_code
_entity_poly.pdbx_strand_id
1 'polypeptide(L)' 'MVEDGENNVNNEIKLFEGKQVCSAWNNEKEEWYFSVVDVVAVLTDSKNPRDYWYRLKSA' A
#
# COMPACT_ATOMS: atom_id res chain seq x y z
N MET A 1 28.57 6.71 -16.65
CA MET A 1 27.36 5.87 -16.77
C MET A 1 26.48 6.24 -15.60
N VAL A 2 25.39 6.96 -15.83
CA VAL A 2 24.32 7.09 -14.84
C VAL A 2 23.27 6.11 -15.35
N GLU A 3 23.15 4.96 -14.69
CA GLU A 3 22.06 4.04 -14.98
C GLU A 3 20.83 4.61 -14.28
N ASP A 4 19.92 5.19 -15.06
CA ASP A 4 18.62 5.64 -14.59
C ASP A 4 17.94 4.47 -13.86
N GLY A 5 17.74 4.65 -12.55
CA GLY A 5 17.17 3.64 -11.66
C GLY A 5 15.82 3.17 -12.16
N GLU A 6 15.79 1.93 -12.65
CA GLU A 6 14.61 1.23 -13.09
C GLU A 6 13.67 1.03 -11.88
N ASN A 7 12.46 1.58 -11.93
CA ASN A 7 11.46 1.45 -10.87
C ASN A 7 11.07 -0.03 -10.69
N ASN A 8 11.76 -0.73 -9.78
CA ASN A 8 11.58 -2.17 -9.57
C ASN A 8 10.44 -2.50 -8.60
N VAL A 9 9.32 -1.80 -8.75
CA VAL A 9 8.14 -1.94 -7.89
C VAL A 9 6.97 -2.42 -8.74
N ASN A 10 6.61 -3.70 -8.60
CA ASN A 10 5.50 -4.30 -9.33
C ASN A 10 4.21 -4.13 -8.54
N ASN A 11 3.29 -3.30 -9.02
CA ASN A 11 1.99 -3.09 -8.40
C ASN A 11 1.03 -4.24 -8.73
N GLU A 12 0.43 -4.81 -7.70
CA GLU A 12 -0.49 -5.95 -7.79
C GLU A 12 -1.69 -5.74 -6.86
N ILE A 13 -2.86 -6.26 -7.26
CA ILE A 13 -4.05 -6.27 -6.40
C ILE A 13 -4.17 -7.65 -5.76
N LYS A 14 -4.26 -7.69 -4.43
CA LYS A 14 -4.52 -8.92 -3.66
C LYS A 14 -5.93 -8.87 -3.05
N LEU A 15 -6.55 -10.04 -2.86
CA LEU A 15 -7.87 -10.16 -2.24
C LEU A 15 -7.71 -10.55 -0.77
N PHE A 16 -8.30 -9.77 0.14
CA PHE A 16 -8.31 -10.03 1.57
C PHE A 16 -9.72 -9.79 2.13
N GLU A 17 -10.29 -10.79 2.81
CA GLU A 17 -11.69 -10.76 3.31
C GLU A 17 -12.73 -10.34 2.25
N GLY A 18 -12.53 -10.74 1.00
CA GLY A 18 -13.41 -10.38 -0.11
C GLY A 18 -13.26 -8.93 -0.60
N LYS A 19 -12.34 -8.15 -0.03
CA LYS A 19 -12.01 -6.79 -0.44
C LYS A 19 -10.64 -6.75 -1.13
N GLN A 20 -10.47 -5.82 -2.06
CA GLN A 20 -9.22 -5.64 -2.80
C GLN A 20 -8.26 -4.76 -2.01
N VAL A 21 -6.98 -5.15 -1.95
CA VAL A 21 -5.89 -4.41 -1.32
C VAL A 21 -4.76 -4.24 -2.31
N CYS A 22 -4.34 -2.99 -2.53
CA CYS A 22 -3.20 -2.69 -3.37
C CYS A 22 -1.90 -3.11 -2.66
N SER A 23 -1.08 -3.84 -3.38
CA SER A 23 0.23 -4.31 -2.95
C SER A 23 1.28 -3.99 -3.99
N ALA A 24 2.53 -3.91 -3.58
CA ALA A 24 3.64 -3.77 -4.48
C ALA A 24 4.81 -4.63 -4.05
N TRP A 25 5.39 -5.38 -4.98
CA TRP A 25 6.61 -6.15 -4.73
C TRP A 25 7.83 -5.32 -5.08
N ASN A 26 8.74 -5.13 -4.12
CA ASN A 26 10.04 -4.50 -4.33
C ASN A 26 11.10 -5.60 -4.43
N ASN A 27 11.66 -5.82 -5.63
CA ASN A 27 12.67 -6.86 -5.84
C ASN A 27 14.04 -6.52 -5.22
N GLU A 28 14.38 -5.24 -5.02
CA GLU A 28 15.69 -4.85 -4.45
C GLU A 28 15.78 -5.18 -2.96
N LYS A 29 14.68 -5.00 -2.25
CA LYS A 29 14.59 -5.25 -0.80
C LYS A 29 13.98 -6.60 -0.46
N GLU A 30 13.45 -7.31 -1.46
CA GLU A 30 12.68 -8.55 -1.29
C GLU A 30 11.51 -8.37 -0.31
N GLU A 31 10.82 -7.22 -0.41
CA GLU A 31 9.78 -6.80 0.51
C GLU A 31 8.44 -6.52 -0.18
N TRP A 32 7.35 -6.79 0.56
CA TRP A 32 6.00 -6.38 0.17
C TRP A 32 5.64 -5.02 0.76
N TYR A 33 5.12 -4.14 -0.09
CA TYR A 33 4.50 -2.89 0.28
C TYR A 33 2.99 -3.01 0.13
N PHE A 34 2.22 -2.43 1.05
CA PHE A 34 0.76 -2.43 1.00
C PHE A 34 0.21 -1.01 1.16
N SER A 35 -0.92 -0.74 0.53
CA SER A 35 -1.65 0.51 0.74
C SER A 35 -2.21 0.56 2.16
N VAL A 36 -1.68 1.47 2.98
CA VAL A 36 -2.18 1.69 4.36
C VAL A 36 -3.66 2.05 4.35
N VAL A 37 -4.12 2.83 3.36
CA VAL A 37 -5.53 3.23 3.26
C VAL A 37 -6.42 2.01 3.02
N ASP A 38 -6.01 1.10 2.14
CA ASP A 38 -6.79 -0.11 1.84
C ASP A 38 -6.82 -1.04 3.05
N VAL A 39 -5.67 -1.23 3.71
CA VAL A 39 -5.59 -2.05 4.93
C VAL A 39 -6.53 -1.50 6.01
N VAL A 40 -6.53 -0.19 6.26
CA VAL A 40 -7.45 0.43 7.21
C VAL A 40 -8.90 0.23 6.78
N ALA A 41 -9.21 0.40 5.49
CA ALA A 41 -10.56 0.20 4.96
C ALA A 41 -11.07 -1.23 5.18
N VAL A 42 -10.21 -2.23 4.94
CA VAL A 42 -10.59 -3.64 5.11
C VAL A 42 -10.80 -3.97 6.58
N LEU A 43 -9.87 -3.60 7.44
CA LEU A 43 -9.87 -3.99 8.86
C LEU A 43 -10.87 -3.23 9.73
N THR A 44 -11.24 -2.00 9.34
CA THR A 44 -12.07 -1.13 10.19
C THR A 44 -13.48 -0.89 9.65
N ASP A 45 -13.78 -1.32 8.42
CA ASP A 45 -15.02 -0.97 7.70
C ASP A 45 -15.31 0.54 7.68
N SER A 46 -14.27 1.37 7.84
CA SER A 46 -14.42 2.82 7.90
C SER A 46 -14.96 3.35 6.58
N LYS A 47 -15.98 4.21 6.66
CA LYS A 47 -16.50 4.95 5.50
C LYS A 47 -15.50 5.95 4.94
N ASN A 48 -14.51 6.37 5.73
CA ASN A 48 -13.47 7.30 5.30
C ASN A 48 -12.08 6.89 5.83
N PRO A 49 -11.49 5.81 5.28
CA PRO A 49 -10.23 5.24 5.77
C PRO A 49 -9.03 6.19 5.63
N ARG A 50 -9.11 7.20 4.74
CA ARG A 50 -8.06 8.20 4.55
C ARG A 50 -7.88 9.12 5.77
N ASP A 51 -8.92 9.31 6.59
CA ASP A 51 -8.84 10.14 7.80
C ASP A 51 -7.79 9.63 8.78
N TYR A 52 -7.56 8.32 8.83
CA TYR A 52 -6.50 7.74 9.64
C TYR A 52 -5.12 8.28 9.26
N TRP A 53 -4.84 8.39 7.95
CA TRP A 53 -3.59 8.94 7.46
C TRP A 53 -3.43 10.43 7.77
N TYR A 54 -4.50 11.22 7.69
CA TYR A 54 -4.46 12.63 8.10
C TYR A 54 -4.15 12.76 9.59
N ARG A 55 -4.80 11.96 10.45
CA ARG A 55 -4.54 11.95 11.89
C ARG A 55 -3.10 11.55 12.22
N LEU A 56 -2.53 10.56 11.53
CA LEU A 56 -1.13 10.16 11.72
C LEU A 56 -0.14 11.27 11.36
N LYS A 57 -0.41 12.04 10.30
CA LYS A 57 0.48 13.14 9.86
C LYS A 57 0.36 14.41 10.70
N SER A 58 -0.79 14.63 11.32
CA SER A 58 -1.05 15.81 12.16
C SER A 58 -0.65 15.61 13.63
N ALA A 59 -0.17 14.41 13.99
CA ALA A 59 0.28 14.07 15.33
C ALA A 59 1.74 14.44 15.59
#